data_AF-A0A2V6G9R7-F1
#
_entry.id   AF-A0A2V6G9R7-F1
#
_cell.length_a   1.000
_cell.length_b   1.000
_cell.length_c   1.000
_cell.angle_alpha   90.00
_cell.angle_beta   90.00
_cell.angle_gamma   90.00
#
_symmetry.space_group_name_H-M   'P 1'
#
loop_
_entity.id
_entity.type
_entity.pdbx_description
1 polymer ?
#
loop_
_entity_poly.entity_id
_entity_poly.type
_entity_poly.pdbx_seq_one_letter_code
_entity_poly.pdbx_strand_id
1 'polypeptide(L)'
;DFRHFYVLNLHFDRLTVFPAALTLRHTIDEKSPLHGETPDSLKAGRALFIVSVVGIDPVIAAAVHTQKDYTWRDLRFGYRFVEIYTEHGGGRLTVDYGRLHDTEPAQLNIATR
;
A
#
# COMPACT_ATOMS: atom_id res chain seq x y z
N ASP A 1 -14.51 -10.34 23.61
CA ASP A 1 -13.73 -9.39 22.81
C ASP A 1 -13.57 -9.99 21.43
N PHE A 2 -14.22 -9.42 20.41
CA PHE A 2 -14.23 -9.98 19.05
C PHE A 2 -13.34 -9.13 18.14
N ARG A 3 -12.56 -9.78 17.28
CA ARG A 3 -11.84 -9.08 16.20
C ARG A 3 -12.67 -9.13 14.94
N HIS A 4 -12.87 -7.97 14.34
CA HIS A 4 -13.50 -7.83 13.04
C HIS A 4 -12.44 -7.80 11.94
N PHE A 5 -12.72 -8.49 10.83
CA PHE A 5 -11.86 -8.54 9.66
C PHE A 5 -12.59 -7.92 8.48
N TYR A 6 -11.95 -6.97 7.82
CA TYR A 6 -12.51 -6.25 6.69
C TYR A 6 -11.55 -6.35 5.51
N VAL A 7 -12.10 -6.58 4.33
CA VAL A 7 -11.35 -6.50 3.07
C VAL A 7 -11.30 -5.03 2.65
N LEU A 8 -10.09 -4.51 2.41
CA LEU A 8 -9.89 -3.17 1.88
C LEU A 8 -9.88 -3.22 0.35
N ASN A 9 -10.81 -2.51 -0.28
CA ASN A 9 -10.89 -2.46 -1.74
C ASN A 9 -9.68 -1.73 -2.31
N LEU A 10 -8.84 -2.43 -3.07
CA LEU A 10 -7.69 -1.84 -3.74
C LEU A 10 -8.07 -1.29 -5.11
N HIS A 11 -7.33 -0.29 -5.58
CA HIS A 11 -7.46 0.23 -6.96
C HIS A 11 -7.24 -0.86 -8.01
N PHE A 12 -6.40 -1.83 -7.67
CA PHE A 12 -6.19 -3.06 -8.41
C PHE A 12 -5.77 -4.13 -7.39
N ASP A 13 -6.23 -5.36 -7.59
CA ASP A 13 -5.88 -6.54 -6.79
C ASP A 13 -5.35 -7.69 -7.66
N ARG A 14 -5.23 -7.46 -8.98
CA ARG A 14 -4.71 -8.41 -9.96
C ARG A 14 -3.96 -7.67 -11.07
N LEU A 15 -2.81 -8.22 -11.45
CA LEU A 15 -1.97 -7.73 -12.53
C LEU A 15 -1.51 -8.92 -13.37
N THR A 16 -1.46 -8.75 -14.69
CA THR A 16 -0.95 -9.79 -15.61
C THR A 16 0.58 -9.85 -15.59
N VAL A 17 1.23 -8.70 -15.35
CA VAL A 17 2.70 -8.58 -15.26
C VAL A 17 3.02 -7.79 -14.00
N PHE A 18 3.94 -8.31 -13.18
CA PHE A 18 4.40 -7.61 -11.99
C PHE A 18 5.40 -6.51 -12.41
N PRO A 19 5.12 -5.22 -12.13
CA PRO A 19 6.04 -4.15 -12.46
C PRO A 19 7.28 -4.19 -11.57
N ALA A 20 8.32 -3.44 -11.96
CA ALA A 20 9.56 -3.36 -11.18
C ALA A 20 9.32 -2.92 -9.72
N ALA A 21 8.34 -2.04 -9.50
CA ALA A 21 7.81 -1.64 -8.20
C ALA A 21 6.34 -1.21 -8.32
N LEU A 22 5.59 -1.33 -7.22
CA LEU A 22 4.14 -1.15 -7.18
C LEU A 22 3.71 -0.46 -5.89
N THR A 23 2.82 0.53 -6.01
CA THR A 23 2.16 1.16 -4.87
C THR A 23 0.72 0.67 -4.79
N LEU A 24 0.41 -0.14 -3.77
CA LEU A 24 -0.97 -0.55 -3.48
C LEU A 24 -1.74 0.63 -2.87
N ARG A 25 -2.97 0.85 -3.33
CA ARG A 25 -3.81 1.96 -2.89
C ARG A 25 -5.20 1.48 -2.53
N HIS A 26 -5.66 1.83 -1.34
CA HIS A 26 -7.04 1.77 -0.91
C HIS A 26 -7.55 3.21 -0.75
N THR A 27 -8.67 3.55 -1.39
CA THR A 27 -9.33 4.85 -1.16
C THR A 27 -10.17 4.75 0.10
N ILE A 28 -10.00 5.70 1.01
CA ILE A 28 -10.84 5.86 2.20
C ILE A 28 -12.00 6.79 1.83
N ASP A 29 -13.12 6.20 1.40
CA ASP A 29 -14.41 6.87 1.18
C ASP A 29 -15.43 6.46 2.26
N GLU A 30 -16.67 6.92 2.16
CA GLU A 30 -17.76 6.62 3.11
C GLU A 30 -18.06 5.12 3.29
N LYS A 31 -17.63 4.27 2.33
CA LYS A 31 -17.83 2.81 2.36
C LYS A 31 -16.62 2.08 2.94
N SER A 32 -15.49 2.76 3.13
CA SER A 32 -14.31 2.19 3.72
C SER A 32 -14.54 1.86 5.20
N PRO A 33 -14.06 0.71 5.70
CA PRO A 33 -14.05 0.44 7.15
C PRO A 33 -13.10 1.37 7.91
N LEU A 34 -12.27 2.16 7.20
CA LEU A 34 -11.40 3.18 7.78
C LEU A 34 -12.00 4.58 7.73
N HIS A 35 -13.25 4.71 7.26
CA HIS A 35 -13.91 6.01 7.17
C HIS A 35 -14.06 6.64 8.56
N GLY A 36 -13.51 7.85 8.73
CA GLY A 36 -13.51 8.56 10.01
C GLY A 36 -12.49 8.05 11.04
N GLU A 37 -11.68 7.05 10.71
CA GLU A 37 -10.60 6.58 11.58
C GLU A 37 -9.49 7.64 11.72
N THR A 38 -8.95 7.74 12.93
CA THR A 38 -7.88 8.65 13.33
C THR A 38 -6.69 7.85 13.86
N PRO A 39 -5.49 8.44 13.96
CA PRO A 39 -4.36 7.76 14.59
C PRO A 39 -4.68 7.20 15.99
N ASP A 40 -5.44 7.97 16.79
CA ASP A 40 -5.81 7.57 18.15
C ASP A 40 -6.85 6.44 18.18
N SER A 41 -7.85 6.46 17.29
CA SER A 41 -8.83 5.37 17.21
C SER A 41 -8.20 4.08 16.72
N LEU A 42 -7.31 4.13 15.71
CA LEU A 42 -6.55 2.96 15.24
C LEU A 42 -5.64 2.40 16.33
N LYS A 43 -5.03 3.26 17.15
CA LYS A 43 -4.21 2.85 18.30
C LYS A 43 -5.07 2.19 19.38
N ALA A 44 -6.21 2.79 19.73
CA ALA A 44 -7.13 2.25 20.73
C ALA A 44 -7.69 0.89 20.31
N GLY A 45 -8.07 0.74 19.04
CA GLY A 45 -8.53 -0.50 18.43
C GLY A 45 -7.42 -1.52 18.13
N ARG A 46 -6.15 -1.17 18.38
CA ARG A 46 -4.96 -1.98 18.05
C ARG A 46 -5.01 -2.49 16.60
N ALA A 47 -5.30 -1.59 15.67
CA ALA A 47 -5.49 -1.90 14.26
C ALA A 47 -4.29 -2.65 13.67
N LEU A 48 -4.61 -3.66 12.85
CA LEU A 48 -3.67 -4.51 12.14
C LEU A 48 -4.09 -4.58 10.67
N PHE A 49 -3.15 -4.29 9.79
CA PHE A 49 -3.30 -4.37 8.35
C PHE A 49 -2.49 -5.55 7.85
N ILE A 50 -3.14 -6.46 7.15
CA ILE A 50 -2.51 -7.67 6.61
C ILE A 50 -2.52 -7.52 5.09
N VAL A 51 -1.33 -7.52 4.49
CA VAL A 51 -1.15 -7.44 3.04
C VAL A 51 -0.61 -8.78 2.56
N SER A 52 -1.31 -9.39 1.61
CA SER A 52 -0.95 -10.68 1.01
C SER A 52 -0.79 -10.50 -0.49
N VAL A 53 0.28 -11.05 -1.05
CA VAL A 53 0.55 -11.06 -2.49
C VAL A 53 0.82 -12.50 -2.92
N VAL A 54 0.12 -12.93 -3.97
CA VAL A 54 0.37 -14.20 -4.66
C VAL A 54 0.80 -13.88 -6.08
N GLY A 55 1.89 -14.50 -6.54
CA GLY A 55 2.40 -14.37 -7.89
C GLY A 55 2.80 -15.72 -8.46
N ILE A 56 2.95 -15.80 -9.78
CA ILE A 56 3.58 -16.95 -10.43
C ILE A 56 5.05 -16.61 -10.64
N ASP A 57 5.93 -17.42 -10.05
CA ASP A 57 7.36 -17.32 -10.32
C ASP A 57 7.66 -18.03 -11.67
N PRO A 58 8.21 -17.32 -12.67
CA PRO A 58 8.43 -17.88 -14.00
C PRO A 58 9.59 -18.87 -14.06
N VAL A 59 10.51 -18.86 -13.08
CA VAL A 59 11.66 -19.76 -13.02
C VAL A 59 11.22 -21.16 -12.59
N ILE A 60 10.37 -21.23 -11.56
CA ILE A 60 9.87 -22.50 -11.02
C ILE A 60 8.47 -22.86 -11.55
N ALA A 61 7.83 -21.97 -12.30
CA ALA A 61 6.48 -22.11 -12.86
C ALA A 61 5.41 -22.47 -11.81
N ALA A 62 5.51 -21.90 -10.61
CA ALA A 62 4.63 -22.18 -9.48
C ALA A 62 4.17 -20.90 -8.78
N ALA A 63 3.07 -21.01 -8.04
CA ALA A 63 2.58 -19.93 -7.21
C ALA A 63 3.51 -19.72 -6.00
N VAL A 64 3.95 -18.48 -5.82
CA VAL A 64 4.66 -17.99 -4.64
C VAL A 64 3.76 -17.04 -3.87
N HIS A 65 3.85 -17.09 -2.55
CA HIS A 65 3.03 -16.29 -1.64
C HIS A 65 3.91 -15.56 -0.64
N THR A 66 3.58 -14.30 -0.38
CA THR A 66 4.17 -13.53 0.70
C THR A 66 3.09 -12.75 1.44
N GLN A 67 3.29 -12.58 2.74
CA GLN A 67 2.43 -11.78 3.60
C GLN A 67 3.29 -10.81 4.41
N LYS A 68 2.78 -9.59 4.57
CA LYS A 68 3.35 -8.58 5.48
C LYS A 68 2.25 -7.96 6.31
N ASP A 69 2.54 -7.83 7.60
CA ASP A 69 1.65 -7.20 8.55
C ASP A 69 2.17 -5.81 8.94
N TYR A 70 1.26 -4.86 9.06
CA TYR A 70 1.51 -3.49 9.54
C TYR A 70 0.56 -3.19 10.69
N THR A 71 1.09 -2.66 11.77
CA THR A 71 0.30 -2.19 12.92
C THR A 71 0.02 -0.70 12.80
N TRP A 72 -0.85 -0.17 13.68
CA TRP A 72 -1.04 1.28 13.81
C TRP A 72 0.27 2.08 14.00
N ARG A 73 1.36 1.46 14.48
CA ARG A 73 2.67 2.11 14.65
C ARG A 73 3.42 2.30 13.34
N ASP A 74 3.11 1.50 12.33
CA ASP A 74 3.79 1.50 11.04
C ASP A 74 3.15 2.50 10.06
N LEU A 75 1.96 3.02 10.40
CA LEU A 75 1.24 4.00 9.58
C LEU A 75 1.81 5.41 9.73
N ARG A 76 2.04 6.07 8.59
CA ARG A 76 2.49 7.46 8.52
C ARG A 76 1.42 8.33 7.87
N PHE A 77 0.66 9.06 8.68
CA PHE A 77 -0.37 9.98 8.21
C PHE A 77 0.25 11.24 7.59
N GLY A 78 -0.24 11.66 6.43
CA GLY A 78 0.29 12.82 5.71
C GLY A 78 1.67 12.57 5.09
N TYR A 79 1.95 11.31 4.72
CA TYR A 79 3.15 10.94 3.99
C TYR A 79 2.79 10.23 2.68
N ARG A 80 3.72 10.26 1.73
CA ARG A 80 3.70 9.44 0.52
C ARG A 80 5.05 8.75 0.34
N PHE A 81 5.07 7.65 -0.41
CA PHE A 81 6.32 7.09 -0.92
C PHE A 81 6.97 8.09 -1.89
N VAL A 82 8.30 8.17 -1.85
CA VAL A 82 9.05 8.97 -2.83
C VAL A 82 8.92 8.36 -4.22
N GLU A 83 9.08 9.15 -5.27
CA GLU A 83 9.21 8.62 -6.63
C GLU A 83 10.56 7.91 -6.78
N ILE A 84 10.52 6.67 -7.29
CA ILE A 84 11.69 5.81 -7.47
C ILE A 84 11.97 5.51 -8.94
N TYR A 85 11.04 5.83 -9.84
CA TYR A 85 11.24 5.75 -11.27
C TYR A 85 11.88 7.05 -11.79
N THR A 86 12.87 6.91 -12.65
CA THR A 86 13.46 8.03 -13.41
C THR A 86 13.37 7.74 -14.90
N GLU A 87 12.79 8.65 -15.66
CA GLU A 87 12.75 8.59 -17.13
C GLU A 87 14.01 9.25 -17.72
N HIS A 88 14.67 8.53 -18.63
CA HIS A 88 15.91 9.00 -19.30
C HIS A 88 15.67 9.47 -20.73
N GLY A 89 14.40 9.63 -21.13
CA GLY A 89 13.99 9.81 -22.53
C GLY A 89 13.94 8.49 -23.31
N GLY A 90 13.22 8.51 -24.44
CA GLY A 90 13.09 7.33 -25.32
C GLY A 90 12.34 6.15 -24.69
N GLY A 91 11.53 6.37 -23.65
CA GLY A 91 10.78 5.33 -22.96
C GLY A 91 11.61 4.46 -22.00
N ARG A 92 12.88 4.81 -21.75
CA ARG A 92 13.73 4.07 -20.80
C ARG A 92 13.51 4.58 -19.38
N LEU A 93 13.12 3.66 -18.50
CA LEU A 93 12.95 3.90 -17.06
C LEU A 93 14.05 3.17 -16.27
N THR A 94 14.56 3.83 -15.23
CA THR A 94 15.37 3.17 -14.19
C THR A 94 14.63 3.22 -12.86
N VAL A 95 14.86 2.21 -12.01
CA VAL A 95 14.29 2.12 -10.68
C VAL A 95 15.39 2.16 -9.63
N ASP A 96 15.27 3.06 -8.66
CA ASP A 96 16.15 3.09 -7.49
C ASP A 96 15.54 2.29 -6.33
N TYR A 97 15.92 1.02 -6.23
CA TYR A 97 15.46 0.13 -5.16
C TYR A 97 16.01 0.51 -3.78
N GLY A 98 17.08 1.31 -3.69
CA GLY A 98 17.61 1.80 -2.40
C GLY A 98 16.62 2.71 -1.67
N ARG A 99 15.67 3.29 -2.41
CA ARG A 99 14.67 4.24 -1.91
C ARG A 99 13.28 3.63 -1.79
N LEU A 100 13.14 2.31 -1.92
CA LEU A 100 11.85 1.62 -1.90
C LEU A 100 11.03 1.89 -0.62
N HIS A 101 11.70 2.15 0.50
CA HIS A 101 11.08 2.43 1.79
C HIS A 101 11.05 3.93 2.14
N ASP A 102 11.60 4.78 1.29
CA ASP A 102 11.67 6.21 1.55
C ASP A 102 10.28 6.83 1.45
N THR A 103 9.96 7.67 2.43
CA THR A 103 8.70 8.41 2.48
C THR A 103 8.98 9.88 2.72
N GLU A 104 8.17 10.74 2.16
CA GLU A 104 8.23 12.18 2.35
C GLU A 104 6.87 12.73 2.83
N PRO A 105 6.86 13.85 3.58
CA PRO A 105 5.63 14.55 3.91
C PRO A 105 4.87 14.91 2.63
N ALA A 106 3.56 14.66 2.65
CA ALA A 106 2.65 14.96 1.56
C ALA A 106 1.50 15.80 2.08
N GLN A 107 1.08 16.76 1.27
CA GLN A 107 -0.12 17.52 1.58
C GLN A 107 -1.32 16.58 1.51
N LEU A 108 -2.01 16.41 2.64
CA LEU A 108 -3.29 15.70 2.64
C LEU A 108 -4.24 16.56 1.81
N ASN A 109 -4.65 16.05 0.65
CA ASN A 109 -5.78 16.61 -0.07
C ASN A 109 -7.02 16.33 0.77
N ILE A 110 -7.32 17.26 1.69
CA ILE A 110 -8.63 17.33 2.32
C ILE A 110 -9.55 17.74 1.18
N ALA A 111 -10.19 16.77 0.53
CA ALA A 111 -11.24 17.08 -0.40
C ALA A 111 -12.31 17.80 0.42
N THR A 112 -12.38 19.13 0.29
CA THR A 112 -13.46 19.91 0.86
C THR A 112 -14.75 19.50 0.16
N ARG A 113 -15.50 18.58 0.75
CA ARG A 113 -16.97 18.56 0.83
C ARG A 113 -17.47 17.32 1.55
#